data_AF-A0A3B3ZIM5-F1
#
_entry.id   AF-A0A3B3ZIM5-F1
#
_cell.length_a   1.000
_cell.length_b   1.000
_cell.length_c   1.000
_cell.angle_alpha   90.00
_cell.angle_beta   90.00
_cell.angle_gamma   90.00
#
_symmetry.space_group_name_H-M   'P 1'
#
loop_
_entity.id
_entity.type
_entity.pdbx_description
1 polymer ?
#
loop_
_entity_poly.entity_id
_entity_poly.type
_entity_poly.pdbx_seq_one_letter_code
_entity_poly.pdbx_strand_id
1 'polypeptide(L)'
;TPDLRHVWVNSPPVRLMGSQGCGALWPLACFYGGVKKWRRRSTLCSLCVLQSQQKCIVIFALVCCFAVLVALIFSAVDIWGEDEDGITEENCESSCRAVLVENIPDDVPFGDNSTSHLPLSQGLYSLLDQALRVVEIVSPLWLLNSSDYESSFQPAARQVTNRTKAPDRYVVAELISLGTKYAEVHYLNMTALTKGHLHSSFWVVDNKHFYIGSASMDWRSLATRKELGIVVYNCSCLALDLHKVFSLYWGLQYKDFIPTFWSKRLFALFNGDQPLELTLNSTKAQAYVSASPDAFSPKDRSSDLEAISKVIQDAQRFIYISIMDYLPLFGMNSNRYWSRIDGFIREALLLRKIRVRLLISCWEKTHPLTFNFIWSLRSLCMEQANCSLEAKFFRPRVLRDGNVQGINHNRFMVTDRAIYLGNLDWVGNEFSHNAGAGLVISQPDVDDDRNSTVVDQLRMAFERDWFSGHTHSLQANKIPISTFKTDGEIDPSNKL
;
A
#
# COMPACT_ATOMS: atom_id res chain seq x y z
N THR A 1 -4.62 15.21 -24.42
CA THR A 1 -3.94 14.10 -23.71
C THR A 1 -4.01 14.43 -22.25
N PRO A 2 -4.51 13.55 -21.37
CA PRO A 2 -4.52 13.85 -19.95
C PRO A 2 -3.06 14.01 -19.49
N ASP A 3 -2.80 15.08 -18.72
CA ASP A 3 -1.51 15.27 -18.06
C ASP A 3 -1.49 14.32 -16.86
N LEU A 4 -0.49 13.43 -16.77
CA LEU A 4 -0.22 12.75 -15.49
C LEU A 4 0.13 13.86 -14.53
N ARG A 5 -0.65 14.10 -13.47
CA ARG A 5 -0.28 15.18 -12.56
C ARG A 5 0.62 14.69 -11.45
N HIS A 6 0.46 13.47 -10.93
CA HIS A 6 1.19 13.06 -9.73
C HIS A 6 1.62 11.58 -9.70
N VAL A 7 2.91 11.34 -9.48
CA VAL A 7 3.54 10.02 -9.35
C VAL A 7 4.34 9.93 -8.05
N TRP A 8 4.19 8.85 -7.29
CA TRP A 8 4.96 8.62 -6.06
C TRP A 8 5.94 7.46 -6.15
N VAL A 9 7.17 7.69 -5.65
CA VAL A 9 8.25 6.69 -5.59
C VAL A 9 9.04 6.83 -4.29
N ASN A 10 9.65 5.75 -3.81
CA ASN A 10 10.57 5.80 -2.66
C ASN A 10 11.77 6.73 -2.92
N SER A 11 12.15 7.54 -1.92
CA SER A 11 13.39 8.33 -1.97
C SER A 11 14.65 7.44 -2.01
N PRO A 12 15.69 7.77 -2.81
CA PRO A 12 16.98 7.08 -2.74
C PRO A 12 17.73 7.40 -1.43
N PRO A 13 18.63 6.52 -0.95
CA PRO A 13 19.37 6.75 0.30
C PRO A 13 20.44 7.85 0.13
N VAL A 14 20.37 8.90 0.95
CA VAL A 14 21.35 10.01 0.93
C VAL A 14 22.48 9.73 1.93
N ARG A 15 23.73 9.65 1.43
CA ARG A 15 24.96 9.78 2.23
C ARG A 15 25.13 11.25 2.63
N LEU A 16 25.06 11.54 3.92
CA LEU A 16 25.39 12.86 4.46
C LEU A 16 26.92 13.02 4.54
N MET A 17 27.49 13.84 3.64
CA MET A 17 28.78 14.51 3.85
C MET A 17 28.50 15.89 4.43
N GLY A 18 29.19 16.24 5.52
CA GLY A 18 29.01 17.50 6.23
C GLY A 18 29.67 18.71 5.54
N SER A 19 29.24 19.89 5.95
CA SER A 19 30.04 21.11 5.84
C SER A 19 29.65 22.13 6.90
N GLN A 20 30.69 22.78 7.44
CA GLN A 20 30.69 23.85 8.45
C GLN A 20 30.16 25.18 7.91
N GLY A 21 29.76 26.10 8.80
CA GLY A 21 29.63 27.53 8.51
C GLY A 21 29.16 28.38 9.69
N CYS A 22 30.01 29.33 10.11
CA CYS A 22 29.91 30.22 11.27
C CYS A 22 28.88 31.37 11.16
N GLY A 23 28.53 31.99 12.30
CA GLY A 23 27.90 33.33 12.36
C GLY A 23 27.71 33.86 13.79
N ALA A 24 28.33 35.00 14.11
CA ALA A 24 28.56 35.59 15.44
C ALA A 24 27.32 36.13 16.21
N LEU A 25 27.46 36.26 17.55
CA LEU A 25 26.81 37.27 18.39
C LEU A 25 27.68 37.58 19.65
N TRP A 26 27.86 38.87 19.95
CA TRP A 26 28.58 39.46 21.12
C TRP A 26 27.57 40.31 21.96
N PRO A 27 27.94 40.87 23.14
CA PRO A 27 27.29 40.57 24.43
C PRO A 27 26.47 41.73 25.04
N LEU A 28 25.75 41.45 26.14
CA LEU A 28 25.18 42.46 27.04
C LEU A 28 25.90 42.41 28.40
N ALA A 29 26.60 43.50 28.74
CA ALA A 29 27.10 43.80 30.06
C ALA A 29 26.35 45.02 30.64
N CYS A 30 25.88 44.88 31.88
CA CYS A 30 25.38 45.96 32.74
C CYS A 30 26.49 46.97 33.07
N PHE A 31 26.15 48.26 33.24
CA PHE A 31 26.55 49.10 34.39
C PHE A 31 25.94 50.52 34.26
N TYR A 32 25.99 51.27 35.38
CA TYR A 32 25.56 52.66 35.68
C TYR A 32 24.21 52.77 36.40
N GLY A 33 24.07 53.34 37.60
CA GLY A 33 24.96 54.18 38.42
C GLY A 33 24.46 55.63 38.49
N GLY A 34 24.16 56.13 39.70
CA GLY A 34 24.26 57.56 40.01
C GLY A 34 22.95 58.35 40.17
N VAL A 35 22.84 59.05 41.30
CA VAL A 35 21.65 59.74 41.84
C VAL A 35 21.78 61.27 41.70
N LYS A 36 20.61 61.95 41.66
CA LYS A 36 20.27 63.31 42.17
C LYS A 36 19.98 64.37 41.09
N LYS A 37 18.73 64.86 41.02
CA LYS A 37 18.33 66.22 41.51
C LYS A 37 16.82 66.50 41.38
N TRP A 38 16.23 66.97 42.49
CA TRP A 38 15.22 68.04 42.65
C TRP A 38 13.77 67.94 42.10
N ARG A 39 12.86 67.72 43.07
CA ARG A 39 11.69 68.53 43.50
C ARG A 39 10.50 68.84 42.55
N ARG A 40 9.40 68.16 42.91
CA ARG A 40 8.04 68.63 43.28
C ARG A 40 7.03 69.12 42.21
N ARG A 41 5.92 68.39 42.25
CA ARG A 41 4.50 68.80 42.20
C ARG A 41 3.98 69.34 40.87
N SER A 42 3.40 68.42 40.11
CA SER A 42 2.10 68.64 39.46
C SER A 42 1.55 67.29 39.01
N THR A 43 0.22 67.22 38.91
CA THR A 43 -0.49 66.26 38.05
C THR A 43 -0.59 64.80 38.50
N LEU A 44 -1.37 64.63 39.57
CA LEU A 44 -2.32 63.50 39.81
C LEU A 44 -3.25 63.18 38.61
N CYS A 45 -3.02 63.75 37.42
CA CYS A 45 -3.82 63.64 36.20
C CYS A 45 -3.18 62.67 35.18
N SER A 46 -1.86 62.40 35.27
CA SER A 46 -1.21 61.42 34.40
C SER A 46 -1.54 59.96 34.76
N LEU A 47 -1.95 59.69 36.00
CA LEU A 47 -2.25 58.32 36.45
C LEU A 47 -3.54 57.76 35.80
N CYS A 48 -4.54 58.61 35.55
CA CYS A 48 -5.77 58.23 34.82
C CYS A 48 -5.51 58.02 33.31
N VAL A 49 -4.62 58.81 32.71
CA VAL A 49 -4.24 58.66 31.30
C VAL A 49 -3.41 57.39 31.08
N LEU A 50 -2.50 57.06 31.99
CA LEU A 50 -1.71 55.82 31.96
C LEU A 50 -2.59 54.56 32.05
N GLN A 51 -3.65 54.60 32.86
CA GLN A 51 -4.58 53.48 33.04
C GLN A 51 -5.48 53.26 31.80
N SER A 52 -5.78 54.32 31.04
CA SER A 52 -6.50 54.22 29.76
C SER A 52 -5.61 53.71 28.63
N GLN A 53 -4.34 54.15 28.58
CA GLN A 53 -3.39 53.71 27.55
C GLN A 53 -3.02 52.22 27.70
N GLN A 54 -2.87 51.72 28.94
CA GLN A 54 -2.65 50.28 29.19
C GLN A 54 -3.84 49.41 28.73
N LYS A 55 -5.08 49.88 28.89
CA LYS A 55 -6.26 49.15 28.41
C LYS A 55 -6.32 49.10 26.89
N CYS A 56 -5.97 50.19 26.20
CA CYS A 56 -5.91 50.21 24.73
C CYS A 56 -4.82 49.29 24.18
N ILE A 57 -3.65 49.22 24.83
CA ILE A 57 -2.56 48.32 24.43
C ILE A 57 -2.97 46.85 24.58
N VAL A 58 -3.65 46.49 25.68
CA VAL A 58 -4.14 45.12 25.90
C VAL A 58 -5.24 44.74 24.91
N ILE A 59 -6.16 45.66 24.59
CA ILE A 59 -7.22 45.43 23.60
C ILE A 59 -6.60 45.26 22.20
N PHE A 60 -5.64 46.11 21.82
CA PHE A 60 -4.95 45.99 20.54
C PHE A 60 -4.15 44.68 20.44
N ALA A 61 -3.46 44.28 21.51
CA ALA A 61 -2.77 42.99 21.56
C ALA A 61 -3.73 41.79 21.47
N LEU A 62 -4.90 41.85 22.11
CA LEU A 62 -5.94 40.82 22.01
C LEU A 62 -6.55 40.74 20.60
N VAL A 63 -6.79 41.88 19.95
CA VAL A 63 -7.31 41.92 18.58
C VAL A 63 -6.25 41.41 17.59
N CYS A 64 -4.98 41.74 17.78
CA CYS A 64 -3.89 41.16 16.99
C CYS A 64 -3.74 39.65 17.21
N CYS A 65 -3.82 39.16 18.46
CA CYS A 65 -3.83 37.72 18.74
C CYS A 65 -5.05 37.03 18.14
N PHE A 66 -6.23 37.67 18.19
CA PHE A 66 -7.44 37.14 17.59
C PHE A 66 -7.33 37.11 16.05
N ALA A 67 -6.77 38.14 15.42
CA ALA A 67 -6.53 38.16 13.98
C ALA A 67 -5.49 37.13 13.54
N VAL A 68 -4.43 36.92 14.33
CA VAL A 68 -3.44 35.86 14.09
C VAL A 68 -4.05 34.48 14.29
N LEU A 69 -4.91 34.30 15.29
CA LEU A 69 -5.59 33.04 15.56
C LEU A 69 -6.64 32.73 14.48
N VAL A 70 -7.36 33.75 14.00
CA VAL A 70 -8.26 33.66 12.84
C VAL A 70 -7.47 33.37 11.56
N ALA A 71 -6.33 34.02 11.33
CA ALA A 71 -5.46 33.74 10.19
C ALA A 71 -4.83 32.34 10.25
N LEU A 72 -4.51 31.82 11.44
CA LEU A 72 -4.03 30.44 11.63
C LEU A 72 -5.17 29.42 11.48
N ILE A 73 -6.39 29.76 11.90
CA ILE A 73 -7.59 28.96 11.64
C ILE A 73 -7.86 28.92 10.13
N PHE A 74 -7.77 30.04 9.41
CA PHE A 74 -7.93 30.08 7.95
C PHE A 74 -6.72 29.50 7.19
N SER A 75 -5.52 29.48 7.77
CA SER A 75 -4.36 28.78 7.18
C SER A 75 -4.39 27.27 7.44
N ALA A 76 -5.15 26.82 8.44
CA ALA A 76 -5.49 25.40 8.66
C ALA A 76 -6.75 24.97 7.89
N VAL A 77 -7.55 25.94 7.42
CA VAL A 77 -8.65 25.76 6.46
C VAL A 77 -8.09 25.94 5.05
N ASP A 78 -7.48 24.87 4.56
CA ASP A 78 -7.64 24.37 3.19
C ASP A 78 -7.82 25.37 2.04
N ILE A 79 -6.74 25.55 1.28
CA ILE A 79 -6.82 25.97 -0.12
C ILE A 79 -5.87 25.08 -0.92
N TRP A 80 -6.17 23.79 -1.05
CA TRP A 80 -5.54 22.95 -2.07
C TRP A 80 -6.53 21.89 -2.57
N GLY A 81 -7.27 22.22 -3.63
CA GLY A 81 -7.58 21.28 -4.71
C GLY A 81 -8.94 20.57 -4.76
N GLU A 82 -9.85 20.71 -3.80
CA GLU A 82 -11.04 19.81 -3.73
C GLU A 82 -12.30 20.25 -4.53
N ASP A 83 -12.32 21.39 -5.22
CA ASP A 83 -13.56 21.87 -5.88
C ASP A 83 -13.60 21.75 -7.42
N GLU A 84 -12.62 21.11 -8.09
CA GLU A 84 -12.65 21.06 -9.57
C GLU A 84 -13.53 19.92 -10.14
N ASP A 85 -13.72 18.83 -9.39
CA ASP A 85 -14.38 17.60 -9.90
C ASP A 85 -15.88 17.55 -9.66
N GLY A 86 -16.36 18.31 -8.68
CA GLY A 86 -17.76 18.31 -8.27
C GLY A 86 -18.24 16.99 -7.67
N ILE A 87 -17.37 15.98 -7.49
CA ILE A 87 -17.69 14.73 -6.80
C ILE A 87 -17.41 14.93 -5.30
N THR A 88 -18.44 14.76 -4.49
CA THR A 88 -18.41 14.90 -3.03
C THR A 88 -18.90 13.61 -2.36
N GLU A 89 -18.75 13.54 -1.05
CA GLU A 89 -19.28 12.44 -0.22
C GLU A 89 -20.80 12.23 -0.40
N GLU A 90 -21.53 13.27 -0.82
CA GLU A 90 -22.99 13.25 -0.95
C GLU A 90 -23.50 12.84 -2.35
N ASN A 91 -22.67 12.96 -3.40
CA ASN A 91 -23.10 12.77 -4.79
C ASN A 91 -22.33 11.69 -5.54
N CYS A 92 -21.56 10.88 -4.83
CA CYS A 92 -20.74 9.82 -5.42
C CYS A 92 -21.59 8.63 -5.91
N GLU A 93 -21.09 7.93 -6.93
CA GLU A 93 -21.72 6.76 -7.55
C GLU A 93 -21.27 5.47 -6.85
N SER A 94 -22.23 4.60 -6.52
CA SER A 94 -22.04 3.27 -5.94
C SER A 94 -22.43 2.12 -6.89
N SER A 95 -22.60 2.41 -8.19
CA SER A 95 -22.81 1.40 -9.23
C SER A 95 -21.54 1.15 -10.02
N CYS A 96 -20.77 0.17 -9.53
CA CYS A 96 -19.40 -0.05 -9.91
C CYS A 96 -19.27 -1.25 -10.86
N ARG A 97 -18.29 -1.20 -11.76
CA ARG A 97 -17.86 -2.34 -12.56
C ARG A 97 -16.44 -2.72 -12.17
N ALA A 98 -16.19 -3.97 -11.81
CA ALA A 98 -14.86 -4.44 -11.44
C ALA A 98 -14.38 -5.56 -12.38
N VAL A 99 -13.09 -5.52 -12.70
CA VAL A 99 -12.44 -6.49 -13.57
C VAL A 99 -11.13 -6.94 -12.94
N LEU A 100 -10.97 -8.26 -12.79
CA LEU A 100 -9.72 -8.86 -12.37
C LEU A 100 -8.68 -8.74 -13.48
N VAL A 101 -7.47 -8.31 -13.12
CA VAL A 101 -6.36 -8.15 -14.04
C VAL A 101 -5.13 -8.90 -13.53
N GLU A 102 -4.45 -9.59 -14.43
CA GLU A 102 -3.28 -10.40 -14.07
C GLU A 102 -2.13 -10.15 -15.04
N ASN A 103 -0.91 -10.12 -14.53
CA ASN A 103 0.26 -10.39 -15.35
C ASN A 103 0.62 -11.86 -15.15
N ILE A 104 0.59 -12.64 -16.21
CA ILE A 104 1.04 -14.03 -16.22
C ILE A 104 2.26 -14.09 -17.14
N PRO A 105 3.46 -14.34 -16.59
CA PRO A 105 4.67 -14.46 -17.39
C PRO A 105 4.59 -15.61 -18.40
N ASP A 106 5.18 -15.43 -19.59
CA ASP A 106 5.17 -16.42 -20.67
C ASP A 106 5.77 -17.78 -20.25
N ASP A 107 6.67 -17.78 -19.26
CA ASP A 107 7.32 -18.96 -18.69
C ASP A 107 6.47 -19.70 -17.64
N VAL A 108 5.28 -19.18 -17.33
CA VAL A 108 4.24 -19.81 -16.49
C VAL A 108 3.02 -20.18 -17.36
N PRO A 109 3.15 -21.09 -18.34
CA PRO A 109 2.04 -21.44 -19.20
C PRO A 109 0.98 -22.23 -18.41
N PHE A 110 -0.25 -21.73 -18.45
CA PHE A 110 -1.42 -22.52 -18.08
C PHE A 110 -1.93 -23.25 -19.32
N GLY A 111 -2.55 -24.43 -19.16
CA GLY A 111 -3.09 -25.18 -20.31
C GLY A 111 -4.15 -24.38 -21.09
N ASP A 112 -4.38 -24.74 -22.35
CA ASP A 112 -5.25 -24.00 -23.29
C ASP A 112 -6.72 -23.83 -22.82
N ASN A 113 -7.17 -24.65 -21.85
CA ASN A 113 -8.48 -24.55 -21.19
C ASN A 113 -8.48 -23.70 -19.91
N SER A 114 -7.43 -22.91 -19.68
CA SER A 114 -7.35 -22.04 -18.51
C SER A 114 -8.30 -20.85 -18.63
N THR A 115 -8.78 -20.37 -17.48
CA THR A 115 -9.66 -19.20 -17.42
C THR A 115 -9.04 -18.01 -18.14
N SER A 116 -9.80 -17.41 -19.06
CA SER A 116 -9.40 -16.17 -19.73
C SER A 116 -9.11 -15.10 -18.69
N HIS A 117 -7.93 -14.52 -18.72
CA HIS A 117 -7.53 -13.41 -17.86
C HIS A 117 -7.41 -12.13 -18.69
N LEU A 118 -7.70 -10.98 -18.07
CA LEU A 118 -7.40 -9.69 -18.69
C LEU A 118 -5.94 -9.34 -18.34
N PRO A 119 -5.06 -9.09 -19.34
CA PRO A 119 -3.70 -8.67 -19.05
C PRO A 119 -3.66 -7.39 -18.23
N LEU A 120 -2.80 -7.36 -17.22
CA LEU A 120 -2.60 -6.20 -16.34
C LEU A 120 -2.36 -4.91 -17.12
N SER A 121 -1.50 -4.96 -18.13
CA SER A 121 -1.20 -3.82 -18.99
C SER A 121 -2.46 -3.29 -19.69
N GLN A 122 -3.30 -4.18 -20.21
CA GLN A 122 -4.57 -3.81 -20.83
C GLN A 122 -5.52 -3.12 -19.84
N GLY A 123 -5.60 -3.63 -18.60
CA GLY A 123 -6.39 -3.01 -17.53
C GLY A 123 -5.91 -1.59 -17.17
N LEU A 124 -4.60 -1.39 -17.05
CA LEU A 124 -4.02 -0.08 -16.79
C LEU A 124 -4.22 0.88 -17.99
N TYR A 125 -4.15 0.40 -19.23
CA TYR A 125 -4.46 1.23 -20.40
C TYR A 125 -5.90 1.70 -20.42
N SER A 126 -6.83 0.81 -20.11
CA SER A 126 -8.24 1.19 -20.08
C SER A 126 -8.51 2.27 -19.05
N LEU A 127 -7.76 2.35 -17.94
CA LEU A 127 -7.85 3.48 -17.01
C LEU A 127 -7.34 4.78 -17.64
N LEU A 128 -6.19 4.74 -18.31
CA LEU A 128 -5.65 5.92 -19.01
C LEU A 128 -6.55 6.41 -20.14
N ASP A 129 -7.25 5.50 -20.84
CA ASP A 129 -8.22 5.86 -21.88
C ASP A 129 -9.49 6.53 -21.30
N GLN A 130 -9.82 6.27 -20.03
CA GLN A 130 -10.93 6.94 -19.34
C GLN A 130 -10.52 8.27 -18.71
N ALA A 131 -9.22 8.53 -18.54
CA ALA A 131 -8.72 9.71 -17.85
C ALA A 131 -8.98 11.00 -18.63
N LEU A 132 -9.63 11.96 -17.97
CA LEU A 132 -9.97 13.28 -18.50
C LEU A 132 -9.12 14.38 -17.88
N ARG A 133 -8.79 14.29 -16.58
CA ARG A 133 -8.17 15.39 -15.83
C ARG A 133 -6.93 14.97 -15.05
N VAL A 134 -7.08 14.00 -14.17
CA VAL A 134 -6.06 13.65 -13.16
C VAL A 134 -5.89 12.14 -13.09
N VAL A 135 -4.62 11.72 -13.10
CA VAL A 135 -4.19 10.36 -12.81
C VAL A 135 -3.20 10.43 -11.66
N GLU A 136 -3.56 9.78 -10.55
CA GLU A 136 -2.79 9.68 -9.32
C GLU A 136 -2.21 8.28 -9.22
N ILE A 137 -0.89 8.15 -9.16
CA ILE A 137 -0.23 6.84 -9.11
C ILE A 137 0.64 6.72 -7.85
N VAL A 138 0.35 5.70 -7.05
CA VAL A 138 1.22 5.27 -5.94
C VAL A 138 1.89 3.97 -6.31
N SER A 139 3.22 3.95 -6.22
CA SER A 139 4.01 2.75 -6.50
C SER A 139 5.25 2.67 -5.61
N PRO A 140 5.64 1.48 -5.13
CA PRO A 140 6.87 1.31 -4.33
C PRO A 140 8.13 1.58 -5.16
N LEU A 141 8.06 1.34 -6.46
CA LEU A 141 9.17 1.48 -7.39
C LEU A 141 8.64 2.03 -8.72
N TRP A 142 9.44 2.86 -9.37
CA TRP A 142 9.21 3.29 -10.74
C TRP A 142 10.44 2.99 -11.58
N LEU A 143 10.33 1.94 -12.38
CA LEU A 143 11.37 1.46 -13.28
C LEU A 143 10.70 0.73 -14.43
N LEU A 144 10.20 1.48 -15.41
CA LEU A 144 9.51 0.90 -16.56
C LEU A 144 10.45 0.53 -17.71
N ASN A 145 11.72 0.95 -17.62
CA ASN A 145 12.76 0.62 -18.58
C ASN A 145 13.66 -0.54 -18.11
N SER A 146 14.00 -1.46 -19.02
CA SER A 146 15.14 -2.37 -18.84
C SER A 146 16.15 -2.09 -19.95
N SER A 147 17.12 -1.22 -19.71
CA SER A 147 18.18 -0.94 -20.69
C SER A 147 19.05 -2.18 -20.99
N ASP A 148 19.00 -3.20 -20.12
CA ASP A 148 19.97 -4.29 -20.10
C ASP A 148 19.36 -5.69 -20.40
N TYR A 149 18.04 -5.79 -20.62
CA TYR A 149 17.34 -7.05 -20.91
C TYR A 149 16.64 -6.99 -22.28
N GLU A 150 16.73 -8.08 -23.06
CA GLU A 150 16.34 -8.13 -24.47
C GLU A 150 14.99 -7.48 -24.79
N SER A 151 15.00 -6.64 -25.82
CA SER A 151 13.87 -5.87 -26.35
C SER A 151 12.66 -6.68 -26.82
N SER A 152 12.72 -8.00 -26.83
CA SER A 152 11.68 -8.92 -27.30
C SER A 152 10.53 -9.11 -26.30
N PHE A 153 10.75 -8.89 -24.99
CA PHE A 153 9.77 -9.19 -23.92
C PHE A 153 8.92 -7.99 -23.46
N GLN A 154 8.95 -6.85 -24.17
CA GLN A 154 8.49 -5.56 -23.59
C GLN A 154 7.45 -4.74 -24.37
N PRO A 155 6.42 -5.30 -25.04
CA PRO A 155 5.35 -4.46 -25.57
C PRO A 155 4.59 -3.74 -24.45
N ALA A 156 4.30 -4.44 -23.36
CA ALA A 156 3.46 -3.96 -22.27
C ALA A 156 4.08 -2.80 -21.49
N ALA A 157 5.31 -2.93 -20.99
CA ALA A 157 5.95 -1.83 -20.25
C ALA A 157 6.21 -0.60 -21.14
N ARG A 158 6.64 -0.80 -22.39
CA ARG A 158 6.89 0.30 -23.36
C ARG A 158 5.61 1.03 -23.78
N GLN A 159 4.49 0.34 -23.84
CA GLN A 159 3.22 0.99 -24.15
C GLN A 159 2.76 1.86 -22.95
N VAL A 160 3.07 1.46 -21.70
CA VAL A 160 2.72 2.23 -20.49
C VAL A 160 3.57 3.49 -20.50
N THR A 161 4.88 3.37 -20.69
CA THR A 161 5.79 4.52 -20.81
C THR A 161 5.39 5.47 -21.92
N ASN A 162 5.03 4.96 -23.11
CA ASN A 162 4.65 5.80 -24.25
C ASN A 162 3.41 6.66 -23.96
N ARG A 163 2.41 6.12 -23.24
CA ARG A 163 1.18 6.86 -22.90
C ARG A 163 1.34 7.72 -21.65
N THR A 164 2.15 7.29 -20.69
CA THR A 164 2.55 8.14 -19.56
C THR A 164 3.59 9.20 -19.94
N LYS A 165 4.03 9.21 -21.21
CA LYS A 165 5.10 10.07 -21.76
C LYS A 165 6.37 10.04 -20.90
N ALA A 166 6.66 8.87 -20.31
CA ALA A 166 7.85 8.67 -19.51
C ALA A 166 9.11 8.60 -20.40
N PRO A 167 10.13 9.44 -20.15
CA PRO A 167 11.32 9.53 -20.98
C PRO A 167 12.27 8.32 -20.83
N ASP A 168 12.82 7.88 -21.97
CA ASP A 168 13.83 6.83 -22.06
C ASP A 168 15.17 7.24 -21.43
N ARG A 169 15.42 6.96 -20.12
CA ARG A 169 16.77 6.77 -19.52
C ARG A 169 16.71 6.68 -17.98
N TYR A 170 17.45 5.71 -17.39
CA TYR A 170 17.82 5.54 -15.96
C TYR A 170 16.86 6.08 -14.88
N VAL A 171 16.39 5.25 -13.94
CA VAL A 171 15.48 5.54 -12.79
C VAL A 171 15.45 7.01 -12.33
N VAL A 172 16.59 7.60 -11.95
CA VAL A 172 16.66 8.98 -11.45
C VAL A 172 16.49 10.00 -12.58
N ALA A 173 17.08 9.76 -13.75
CA ALA A 173 16.91 10.61 -14.92
C ALA A 173 15.48 10.51 -15.51
N GLU A 174 14.85 9.33 -15.51
CA GLU A 174 13.48 9.08 -15.96
C GLU A 174 12.48 9.87 -15.11
N LEU A 175 12.61 9.81 -13.77
CA LEU A 175 11.77 10.59 -12.86
C LEU A 175 12.04 12.10 -12.96
N ILE A 176 13.30 12.52 -13.08
CA ILE A 176 13.64 13.94 -13.24
C ILE A 176 13.10 14.48 -14.57
N SER A 177 13.10 13.68 -15.63
CA SER A 177 12.59 14.11 -16.94
C SER A 177 11.07 13.96 -17.08
N LEU A 178 10.42 13.06 -16.34
CA LEU A 178 8.97 13.06 -16.10
C LEU A 178 8.56 14.33 -15.32
N GLY A 179 9.27 14.57 -14.22
CA GLY A 179 9.16 15.71 -13.29
C GLY A 179 9.27 17.10 -13.93
N THR A 180 9.98 17.20 -15.06
CA THR A 180 10.25 18.48 -15.72
C THR A 180 9.39 18.75 -16.95
N LYS A 181 8.57 17.79 -17.41
CA LYS A 181 7.81 17.94 -18.66
C LYS A 181 6.38 17.39 -18.66
N TYR A 182 6.05 16.38 -17.86
CA TYR A 182 4.79 15.64 -18.05
C TYR A 182 4.09 15.17 -16.78
N ALA A 183 4.77 15.11 -15.63
CA ALA A 183 4.14 14.79 -14.35
C ALA A 183 4.88 15.37 -13.16
N GLU A 184 4.19 15.66 -12.06
CA GLU A 184 4.81 15.99 -10.79
C GLU A 184 5.16 14.69 -10.06
N VAL A 185 6.40 14.59 -9.58
CA VAL A 185 6.90 13.38 -8.94
C VAL A 185 7.27 13.70 -7.50
N HIS A 186 6.71 12.91 -6.59
CA HIS A 186 6.81 13.15 -5.17
C HIS A 186 7.40 11.92 -4.48
N TYR A 187 8.13 12.17 -3.40
CA TYR A 187 8.84 11.11 -2.69
C TYR A 187 8.51 11.12 -1.20
N LEU A 188 8.37 9.93 -0.64
CA LEU A 188 8.19 9.72 0.79
C LEU A 188 9.49 9.24 1.44
N ASN A 189 9.89 9.93 2.50
CA ASN A 189 11.01 9.50 3.34
C ASN A 189 10.55 8.48 4.39
N MET A 190 10.20 7.28 3.93
CA MET A 190 9.71 6.20 4.80
C MET A 190 10.71 5.79 5.89
N THR A 191 12.01 5.93 5.61
CA THR A 191 13.06 5.66 6.61
C THR A 191 12.99 6.63 7.79
N ALA A 192 12.70 7.91 7.55
CA ALA A 192 12.52 8.89 8.62
C ALA A 192 11.18 8.71 9.35
N LEU A 193 10.11 8.42 8.60
CA LEU A 193 8.74 8.34 9.15
C LEU A 193 8.53 7.09 10.01
N THR A 194 8.82 5.90 9.46
CA THR A 194 8.48 4.62 10.10
C THR A 194 9.64 3.63 10.11
N LYS A 195 10.81 3.98 9.55
CA LYS A 195 11.95 3.08 9.32
C LYS A 195 11.63 1.88 8.40
N GLY A 196 10.53 1.95 7.66
CA GLY A 196 10.13 0.95 6.68
C GLY A 196 10.18 1.47 5.25
N HIS A 197 9.32 0.90 4.40
CA HIS A 197 9.22 1.21 2.97
C HIS A 197 7.77 1.43 2.53
N LEU A 198 7.58 2.16 1.43
CA LEU A 198 6.29 2.21 0.74
C LEU A 198 6.16 0.95 -0.11
N HIS A 199 5.10 0.19 0.12
CA HIS A 199 4.69 -1.00 -0.65
C HIS A 199 3.34 -0.79 -1.36
N SER A 200 2.56 0.21 -0.97
CA SER A 200 1.29 0.56 -1.59
C SER A 200 1.38 0.66 -3.10
N SER A 201 0.47 0.00 -3.81
CA SER A 201 0.39 0.09 -5.27
C SER A 201 -1.05 0.18 -5.74
N PHE A 202 -1.43 1.40 -6.14
CA PHE A 202 -2.76 1.72 -6.62
C PHE A 202 -2.75 2.97 -7.49
N TRP A 203 -3.77 3.11 -8.33
CA TRP A 203 -4.00 4.27 -9.18
C TRP A 203 -5.39 4.82 -8.91
N VAL A 204 -5.56 6.14 -8.87
CA VAL A 204 -6.87 6.80 -8.87
C VAL A 204 -6.97 7.69 -10.09
N VAL A 205 -8.07 7.60 -10.83
CA VAL A 205 -8.32 8.35 -12.07
C VAL A 205 -9.61 9.13 -11.93
N ASP A 206 -9.50 10.46 -12.01
CA ASP A 206 -10.58 11.43 -11.92
C ASP A 206 -11.54 11.19 -10.73
N ASN A 207 -11.03 10.69 -9.60
CA ASN A 207 -11.83 10.31 -8.42
C ASN A 207 -13.03 9.38 -8.75
N LYS A 208 -12.94 8.61 -9.83
CA LYS A 208 -14.05 7.81 -10.37
C LYS A 208 -13.66 6.36 -10.68
N HIS A 209 -12.44 6.15 -11.15
CA HIS A 209 -11.92 4.83 -11.48
C HIS A 209 -10.63 4.59 -10.71
N PHE A 210 -10.31 3.34 -10.40
CA PHE A 210 -9.06 3.03 -9.72
C PHE A 210 -8.54 1.62 -10.04
N TYR A 211 -7.24 1.44 -9.84
CA TYR A 211 -6.57 0.13 -9.80
C TYR A 211 -5.99 -0.06 -8.40
N ILE A 212 -6.07 -1.27 -7.85
CA ILE A 212 -5.30 -1.67 -6.67
C ILE A 212 -4.87 -3.13 -6.84
N GLY A 213 -3.65 -3.45 -6.46
CA GLY A 213 -3.12 -4.80 -6.62
C GLY A 213 -1.64 -4.90 -6.28
N SER A 214 -1.05 -6.07 -6.56
CA SER A 214 0.34 -6.35 -6.20
C SER A 214 1.37 -5.70 -7.14
N ALA A 215 0.96 -5.27 -8.34
CA ALA A 215 1.89 -4.86 -9.38
C ALA A 215 2.35 -3.41 -9.24
N SER A 216 3.64 -3.25 -8.96
CA SER A 216 4.32 -1.95 -9.02
C SER A 216 4.56 -1.45 -10.44
N MET A 217 4.93 -0.17 -10.58
CA MET A 217 5.44 0.44 -11.82
C MET A 217 6.87 0.00 -12.15
N ASP A 218 7.09 -1.31 -12.11
CA ASP A 218 8.33 -2.01 -12.44
C ASP A 218 8.07 -2.85 -13.69
N TRP A 219 8.93 -2.74 -14.70
CA TRP A 219 8.81 -3.52 -15.93
C TRP A 219 8.72 -5.03 -15.63
N ARG A 220 9.34 -5.49 -14.54
CA ARG A 220 9.25 -6.89 -14.08
C ARG A 220 7.85 -7.28 -13.65
N SER A 221 7.13 -6.38 -12.96
CA SER A 221 5.73 -6.60 -12.58
C SER A 221 4.78 -6.63 -13.80
N LEU A 222 5.16 -5.99 -14.90
CA LEU A 222 4.39 -5.96 -16.15
C LEU A 222 4.80 -7.03 -17.18
N ALA A 223 5.79 -7.86 -16.87
CA ALA A 223 6.31 -8.85 -17.82
C ALA A 223 6.68 -10.19 -17.14
N THR A 224 7.59 -10.19 -16.17
CA THR A 224 8.26 -11.41 -15.70
C THR A 224 7.77 -11.94 -14.35
N ARG A 225 7.01 -11.15 -13.58
CA ARG A 225 6.41 -11.56 -12.31
C ARG A 225 4.95 -11.90 -12.51
N LYS A 226 4.48 -12.90 -11.79
CA LYS A 226 3.05 -13.15 -11.71
C LYS A 226 2.43 -12.20 -10.70
N GLU A 227 1.58 -11.31 -11.20
CA GLU A 227 0.94 -10.25 -10.42
C GLU A 227 -0.58 -10.30 -10.61
N LEU A 228 -1.32 -9.78 -9.63
CA LEU A 228 -2.77 -9.74 -9.66
C LEU A 228 -3.27 -8.42 -9.07
N GLY A 229 -4.31 -7.87 -9.67
CA GLY A 229 -5.03 -6.74 -9.10
C GLY A 229 -6.44 -6.64 -9.63
N ILE A 230 -7.13 -5.58 -9.24
CA ILE A 230 -8.48 -5.28 -9.68
C ILE A 230 -8.54 -3.86 -10.22
N VAL A 231 -9.23 -3.71 -11.35
CA VAL A 231 -9.58 -2.40 -11.90
C VAL A 231 -11.07 -2.18 -11.68
N VAL A 232 -11.41 -1.06 -11.04
CA VAL A 232 -12.78 -0.69 -10.71
C VAL A 232 -13.15 0.59 -11.44
N TYR A 233 -14.29 0.57 -12.13
CA TYR A 233 -14.81 1.68 -12.93
C TYR A 233 -16.12 2.22 -12.36
N ASN A 234 -16.36 3.51 -12.56
CA ASN A 234 -17.60 4.21 -12.17
C ASN A 234 -17.94 4.01 -10.69
N CYS A 235 -16.92 4.08 -9.83
CA CYS A 235 -17.04 3.78 -8.42
C CYS A 235 -16.51 4.95 -7.60
N SER A 236 -17.09 6.13 -7.80
CA SER A 236 -16.51 7.35 -7.26
C SER A 236 -16.53 7.39 -5.74
N CYS A 237 -17.50 6.77 -5.06
CA CYS A 237 -17.48 6.71 -3.59
C CYS A 237 -16.21 6.01 -3.05
N LEU A 238 -15.88 4.86 -3.64
CA LEU A 238 -14.72 4.07 -3.22
C LEU A 238 -13.40 4.67 -3.74
N ALA A 239 -13.41 5.27 -4.94
CA ALA A 239 -12.27 5.99 -5.49
C ALA A 239 -11.91 7.23 -4.66
N LEU A 240 -12.91 7.99 -4.18
CA LEU A 240 -12.71 9.10 -3.24
C LEU A 240 -12.10 8.62 -1.92
N ASP A 241 -12.56 7.49 -1.38
CA ASP A 241 -12.00 6.93 -0.16
C ASP A 241 -10.53 6.51 -0.33
N LEU A 242 -10.18 5.96 -1.49
CA LEU A 242 -8.80 5.64 -1.85
C LEU A 242 -7.96 6.90 -2.12
N HIS A 243 -8.53 7.93 -2.73
CA HIS A 243 -7.89 9.25 -2.91
C HIS A 243 -7.48 9.85 -1.56
N LYS A 244 -8.26 9.66 -0.49
CA LYS A 244 -7.84 10.11 0.86
C LYS A 244 -6.55 9.44 1.34
N VAL A 245 -6.28 8.20 0.94
CA VAL A 245 -5.00 7.51 1.20
C VAL A 245 -3.87 8.15 0.39
N PHE A 246 -4.11 8.49 -0.88
CA PHE A 246 -3.16 9.25 -1.69
C PHE A 246 -2.86 10.63 -1.08
N SER A 247 -3.88 11.38 -0.68
CA SER A 247 -3.77 12.70 -0.07
C SER A 247 -3.04 12.66 1.28
N LEU A 248 -3.12 11.55 2.01
CA LEU A 248 -2.31 11.33 3.20
C LEU A 248 -0.82 11.24 2.86
N TYR A 249 -0.46 10.44 1.85
CA TYR A 249 0.92 10.36 1.36
C TYR A 249 1.39 11.73 0.86
N TRP A 250 0.51 12.46 0.18
CA TRP A 250 0.79 13.83 -0.24
C TRP A 250 1.11 14.77 0.93
N GLY A 251 0.30 14.75 1.99
CA GLY A 251 0.56 15.57 3.19
C GLY A 251 1.87 15.24 3.92
N LEU A 252 2.42 14.04 3.72
CA LEU A 252 3.68 13.57 4.29
C LEU A 252 4.91 13.92 3.42
N GLN A 253 4.71 14.55 2.27
CA GLN A 253 5.81 15.00 1.43
C GLN A 253 6.77 15.90 2.21
N TYR A 254 8.07 15.60 2.12
CA TYR A 254 9.13 16.34 2.81
C TYR A 254 9.01 16.37 4.34
N LYS A 255 8.19 15.50 4.94
CA LYS A 255 8.12 15.33 6.39
C LYS A 255 9.05 14.23 6.83
N ASP A 256 9.74 14.47 7.93
CA ASP A 256 10.56 13.47 8.62
C ASP A 256 9.86 12.92 9.88
N PHE A 257 8.63 13.35 10.15
CA PHE A 257 7.83 12.88 11.27
C PHE A 257 6.34 12.80 10.90
N ILE A 258 5.62 11.92 11.59
CA ILE A 258 4.18 11.73 11.41
C ILE A 258 3.44 12.73 12.31
N PRO A 259 2.48 13.52 11.78
CA PRO A 259 1.64 14.38 12.60
C PRO A 259 0.89 13.57 13.68
N THR A 260 0.73 14.16 14.85
CA THR A 260 -0.05 13.54 15.94
C THR A 260 -1.56 13.55 15.65
N PHE A 261 -2.02 14.47 14.81
CA PHE A 261 -3.42 14.60 14.41
C PHE A 261 -3.49 14.79 12.90
N TRP A 262 -4.44 14.09 12.29
CA TRP A 262 -4.75 14.21 10.87
C TRP A 262 -5.89 15.20 10.65
N SER A 263 -5.89 15.89 9.50
CA SER A 263 -7.04 16.70 9.08
C SER A 263 -8.26 15.79 8.90
N LYS A 264 -9.46 16.33 9.19
CA LYS A 264 -10.73 15.60 8.99
C LYS A 264 -10.92 15.18 7.54
N ARG A 265 -10.32 15.90 6.57
CA ARG A 265 -10.37 15.56 5.15
C ARG A 265 -9.74 14.21 4.83
N LEU A 266 -8.79 13.76 5.65
CA LEU A 266 -8.10 12.48 5.50
C LEU A 266 -8.79 11.33 6.25
N PHE A 267 -9.90 11.59 6.96
CA PHE A 267 -10.63 10.52 7.65
C PHE A 267 -11.31 9.61 6.64
N ALA A 268 -11.30 8.31 6.91
CA ALA A 268 -11.90 7.33 6.02
C ALA A 268 -13.42 7.54 5.90
N LEU A 269 -13.95 7.28 4.71
CA LEU A 269 -15.38 7.27 4.45
C LEU A 269 -16.03 5.95 4.87
N PHE A 270 -15.31 4.86 4.65
CA PHE A 270 -15.80 3.51 4.84
C PHE A 270 -14.76 2.67 5.58
N ASN A 271 -15.24 1.69 6.35
CA ASN A 271 -14.39 0.81 7.13
C ASN A 271 -15.04 -0.55 7.37
N GLY A 272 -14.37 -1.42 8.12
CA GLY A 272 -14.85 -2.76 8.40
C GLY A 272 -16.15 -2.83 9.20
N ASP A 273 -16.52 -1.80 9.96
CA ASP A 273 -17.77 -1.77 10.73
C ASP A 273 -18.91 -1.11 9.94
N GLN A 274 -18.58 -0.12 9.11
CA GLN A 274 -19.48 0.59 8.20
C GLN A 274 -18.91 0.55 6.78
N PRO A 275 -19.03 -0.59 6.07
CA PRO A 275 -18.56 -0.71 4.70
C PRO A 275 -19.49 0.04 3.74
N LEU A 276 -18.99 0.40 2.55
CA LEU A 276 -19.80 0.96 1.48
C LEU A 276 -20.69 -0.15 0.90
N GLU A 277 -22.01 0.04 0.98
CA GLU A 277 -22.98 -0.75 0.22
C GLU A 277 -23.00 -0.30 -1.24
N LEU A 278 -22.74 -1.21 -2.17
CA LEU A 278 -22.62 -0.91 -3.59
C LEU A 278 -23.14 -2.04 -4.47
N THR A 279 -23.32 -1.74 -5.75
CA THR A 279 -23.57 -2.77 -6.78
C THR A 279 -22.31 -2.96 -7.60
N LEU A 280 -21.73 -4.17 -7.55
CA LEU A 280 -20.50 -4.53 -8.27
C LEU A 280 -20.85 -5.53 -9.37
N ASN A 281 -20.62 -5.19 -10.63
CA ASN A 281 -20.99 -6.05 -11.76
C ASN A 281 -22.47 -6.51 -11.70
N SER A 282 -23.37 -5.60 -11.32
CA SER A 282 -24.81 -5.86 -11.12
C SER A 282 -25.17 -6.79 -9.95
N THR A 283 -24.23 -7.14 -9.09
CA THR A 283 -24.45 -7.92 -7.86
C THR A 283 -24.27 -7.04 -6.63
N LYS A 284 -25.00 -7.30 -5.55
CA LYS A 284 -24.82 -6.56 -4.29
C LYS A 284 -23.46 -6.89 -3.68
N ALA A 285 -22.77 -5.87 -3.17
CA ALA A 285 -21.47 -6.02 -2.55
C ALA A 285 -21.29 -4.96 -1.45
N GLN A 286 -20.39 -5.28 -0.53
CA GLN A 286 -19.86 -4.34 0.45
C GLN A 286 -18.36 -4.18 0.19
N ALA A 287 -17.83 -2.96 0.26
CA ALA A 287 -16.39 -2.75 0.13
C ALA A 287 -15.85 -1.63 1.01
N TYR A 288 -14.56 -1.71 1.34
CA TYR A 288 -13.84 -0.64 2.02
C TYR A 288 -12.33 -0.77 1.79
N VAL A 289 -11.62 0.34 1.91
CA VAL A 289 -10.15 0.42 1.81
C VAL A 289 -9.53 0.32 3.21
N SER A 290 -8.46 -0.45 3.33
CA SER A 290 -7.61 -0.54 4.51
C SER A 290 -6.23 0.05 4.25
N ALA A 291 -5.51 0.36 5.33
CA ALA A 291 -4.15 0.90 5.24
C ALA A 291 -3.24 0.37 6.35
N SER A 292 -1.94 0.43 6.09
CA SER A 292 -0.88 0.17 7.07
C SER A 292 0.26 1.19 6.92
N PRO A 293 1.10 1.38 7.95
CA PRO A 293 0.90 0.91 9.33
C PRO A 293 -0.20 1.73 10.04
N ASP A 294 -0.57 1.38 11.27
CA ASP A 294 -1.58 2.13 12.06
C ASP A 294 -1.30 3.63 12.14
N ALA A 295 -0.01 4.04 12.11
CA ALA A 295 0.37 5.44 12.11
C ALA A 295 -0.07 6.20 10.83
N PHE A 296 -0.30 5.48 9.74
CA PHE A 296 -0.81 6.00 8.46
C PHE A 296 -2.29 5.68 8.25
N SER A 297 -2.99 5.29 9.32
CA SER A 297 -4.43 5.07 9.34
C SER A 297 -5.07 6.19 10.17
N PRO A 298 -5.57 7.27 9.52
CA PRO A 298 -6.35 8.30 10.19
C PRO A 298 -7.60 7.73 10.84
N LYS A 299 -8.31 8.60 11.55
CA LYS A 299 -9.55 8.23 12.21
C LYS A 299 -10.50 7.49 11.25
N ASP A 300 -11.11 6.43 11.77
CA ASP A 300 -12.13 5.62 11.11
C ASP A 300 -11.59 4.75 9.94
N ARG A 301 -10.29 4.81 9.59
CA ARG A 301 -9.65 3.89 8.62
C ARG A 301 -9.34 2.55 9.28
N SER A 302 -9.84 1.44 8.72
CA SER A 302 -9.43 0.10 9.16
C SER A 302 -7.97 -0.19 8.82
N SER A 303 -7.23 -0.78 9.77
CA SER A 303 -5.89 -1.30 9.47
C SER A 303 -5.96 -2.54 8.58
N ASP A 304 -4.90 -2.83 7.80
CA ASP A 304 -4.86 -4.09 7.03
C ASP A 304 -4.95 -5.32 7.94
N LEU A 305 -4.42 -5.25 9.16
CA LEU A 305 -4.54 -6.33 10.14
C LEU A 305 -5.98 -6.56 10.56
N GLU A 306 -6.73 -5.50 10.88
CA GLU A 306 -8.15 -5.59 11.18
C GLU A 306 -8.95 -6.14 9.99
N ALA A 307 -8.64 -5.68 8.77
CA ALA A 307 -9.28 -6.15 7.55
C ALA A 307 -9.05 -7.65 7.31
N ILE A 308 -7.80 -8.11 7.37
CA ILE A 308 -7.44 -9.53 7.23
C ILE A 308 -8.12 -10.37 8.32
N SER A 309 -8.06 -9.92 9.58
CA SER A 309 -8.70 -10.60 10.71
C SER A 309 -10.20 -10.75 10.51
N LYS A 310 -10.89 -9.68 10.10
CA LYS A 310 -12.33 -9.68 9.85
C LYS A 310 -12.71 -10.66 8.73
N VAL A 311 -11.99 -10.61 7.59
CA VAL A 311 -12.26 -11.52 6.47
C VAL A 311 -12.04 -12.99 6.86
N ILE A 312 -11.03 -13.31 7.69
CA ILE A 312 -10.84 -14.67 8.22
C ILE A 312 -12.00 -15.05 9.15
N GLN A 313 -12.42 -14.16 10.05
CA GLN A 313 -13.50 -14.41 11.01
C GLN A 313 -14.86 -14.61 10.34
N ASP A 314 -15.13 -13.88 9.25
CA ASP A 314 -16.40 -13.96 8.52
C ASP A 314 -16.50 -15.21 7.62
N ALA A 315 -15.36 -15.83 7.27
CA ALA A 315 -15.33 -17.05 6.45
C ALA A 315 -16.10 -18.21 7.12
N GLN A 316 -16.83 -18.99 6.32
CA GLN A 316 -17.63 -20.11 6.83
C GLN A 316 -17.21 -21.46 6.26
N ARG A 317 -16.67 -21.50 5.04
CA ARG A 317 -16.39 -22.76 4.34
C ARG A 317 -14.91 -22.94 4.02
N PHE A 318 -14.27 -21.92 3.47
CA PHE A 318 -12.86 -22.00 3.10
C PHE A 318 -12.13 -20.66 3.20
N ILE A 319 -10.81 -20.72 3.35
CA ILE A 319 -9.89 -19.58 3.27
C ILE A 319 -8.72 -19.98 2.37
N TYR A 320 -8.58 -19.32 1.24
CA TYR A 320 -7.48 -19.52 0.29
C TYR A 320 -6.60 -18.28 0.27
N ILE A 321 -5.31 -18.47 0.47
CA ILE A 321 -4.33 -17.39 0.66
C ILE A 321 -3.20 -17.56 -0.34
N SER A 322 -2.93 -16.54 -1.14
CA SER A 322 -1.76 -16.45 -2.01
C SER A 322 -0.91 -15.25 -1.60
N ILE A 323 0.31 -15.52 -1.13
CA ILE A 323 1.25 -14.52 -0.60
C ILE A 323 2.68 -14.83 -1.04
N MET A 324 3.54 -13.81 -1.04
CA MET A 324 4.95 -14.03 -1.38
C MET A 324 5.67 -14.68 -0.19
N ASP A 325 5.56 -14.07 1.00
CA ASP A 325 6.25 -14.52 2.21
C ASP A 325 5.28 -14.68 3.40
N TYR A 326 5.41 -15.81 4.11
CA TYR A 326 4.68 -16.13 5.34
C TYR A 326 5.66 -16.37 6.48
N LEU A 327 5.78 -15.42 7.40
CA LEU A 327 6.67 -15.55 8.54
C LEU A 327 6.08 -14.87 9.78
N PRO A 328 5.42 -15.63 10.68
CA PRO A 328 4.89 -15.15 11.96
C PRO A 328 5.93 -14.69 12.99
N LEU A 329 6.93 -13.91 12.58
CA LEU A 329 8.01 -13.33 13.39
C LEU A 329 8.18 -11.84 13.05
N PHE A 330 8.69 -11.07 14.01
CA PHE A 330 9.11 -9.69 13.78
C PHE A 330 10.52 -9.62 13.15
N GLY A 331 10.59 -9.70 11.82
CA GLY A 331 11.83 -9.47 11.07
C GLY A 331 12.91 -10.56 11.25
N MET A 332 13.98 -10.46 10.46
CA MET A 332 15.05 -11.47 10.42
C MET A 332 15.94 -11.48 11.67
N ASN A 333 15.98 -10.39 12.44
CA ASN A 333 16.89 -10.22 13.58
C ASN A 333 16.20 -10.30 14.95
N SER A 334 14.88 -10.19 15.00
CA SER A 334 14.11 -10.33 16.24
C SER A 334 13.29 -11.61 16.16
N ASN A 335 13.73 -12.65 16.87
CA ASN A 335 13.00 -13.92 16.98
C ASN A 335 11.76 -13.79 17.89
N ARG A 336 11.06 -12.65 17.85
CA ARG A 336 9.82 -12.45 18.58
C ARG A 336 8.66 -12.96 17.75
N TYR A 337 7.94 -13.92 18.31
CA TYR A 337 6.73 -14.47 17.71
C TYR A 337 5.64 -13.41 17.53
N TRP A 338 5.02 -13.40 16.35
CA TRP A 338 3.95 -12.49 15.96
C TRP A 338 2.72 -13.28 15.52
N SER A 339 1.76 -13.40 16.44
CA SER A 339 0.60 -14.29 16.28
C SER A 339 -0.60 -13.65 15.60
N ARG A 340 -0.52 -12.40 15.13
CA ARG A 340 -1.71 -11.61 14.76
C ARG A 340 -2.53 -12.27 13.65
N ILE A 341 -1.90 -12.72 12.56
CA ILE A 341 -2.60 -13.44 11.49
C ILE A 341 -2.57 -14.96 11.73
N ASP A 342 -1.42 -15.51 12.12
CA ASP A 342 -1.23 -16.95 12.36
C ASP A 342 -2.24 -17.51 13.39
N GLY A 343 -2.53 -16.75 14.45
CA GLY A 343 -3.52 -17.12 15.46
C GLY A 343 -4.93 -17.29 14.90
N PHE A 344 -5.39 -16.39 14.03
CA PHE A 344 -6.71 -16.49 13.40
C PHE A 344 -6.80 -17.67 12.42
N ILE A 345 -5.71 -18.00 11.73
CA ILE A 345 -5.65 -19.20 10.87
C ILE A 345 -5.80 -20.46 11.74
N ARG A 346 -5.06 -20.56 12.84
CA ARG A 346 -5.15 -21.69 13.78
C ARG A 346 -6.55 -21.83 14.36
N GLU A 347 -7.16 -20.72 14.75
CA GLU A 347 -8.53 -20.67 15.26
C GLU A 347 -9.54 -21.15 14.21
N ALA A 348 -9.45 -20.64 12.97
CA ALA A 348 -10.31 -21.03 11.86
C ALA A 348 -10.25 -22.55 11.60
N LEU A 349 -9.04 -23.11 11.63
CA LEU A 349 -8.80 -24.55 11.45
C LEU A 349 -9.36 -25.39 12.61
N LEU A 350 -9.03 -25.02 13.85
CA LEU A 350 -9.27 -25.86 15.02
C LEU A 350 -10.68 -25.72 15.57
N LEU A 351 -11.19 -24.49 15.68
CA LEU A 351 -12.46 -24.20 16.34
C LEU A 351 -13.62 -24.16 15.34
N ARG A 352 -13.40 -23.60 14.15
CA ARG A 352 -14.44 -23.45 13.12
C ARG A 352 -14.41 -24.51 12.02
N LYS A 353 -13.38 -25.36 11.99
CA LYS A 353 -13.21 -26.45 11.01
C LYS A 353 -13.24 -25.98 9.54
N ILE A 354 -12.74 -24.77 9.29
CA ILE A 354 -12.69 -24.16 7.96
C ILE A 354 -11.56 -24.79 7.14
N ARG A 355 -11.79 -25.02 5.85
CA ARG A 355 -10.76 -25.50 4.93
C ARG A 355 -9.78 -24.39 4.57
N VAL A 356 -8.50 -24.57 4.85
CA VAL A 356 -7.47 -23.56 4.53
C VAL A 356 -6.51 -24.08 3.46
N ARG A 357 -6.22 -23.24 2.46
CA ARG A 357 -5.16 -23.48 1.47
C ARG A 357 -4.19 -22.32 1.45
N LEU A 358 -2.90 -22.61 1.65
CA LEU A 358 -1.82 -21.62 1.62
C LEU A 358 -0.94 -21.86 0.39
N LEU A 359 -0.94 -20.91 -0.54
CA LEU A 359 -0.03 -20.87 -1.67
C LEU A 359 1.03 -19.79 -1.42
N ILE A 360 2.27 -20.22 -1.22
CA ILE A 360 3.37 -19.34 -0.82
C ILE A 360 4.46 -19.37 -1.88
N SER A 361 5.04 -18.24 -2.24
CA SER A 361 6.17 -18.21 -3.17
C SER A 361 7.44 -18.75 -2.53
N CYS A 362 8.14 -19.62 -3.26
CA CYS A 362 9.44 -20.14 -2.85
C CYS A 362 10.51 -19.53 -3.73
N TRP A 363 11.25 -18.56 -3.20
CA TRP A 363 12.27 -17.79 -3.90
C TRP A 363 13.54 -17.70 -3.05
N GLU A 364 14.63 -17.18 -3.62
CA GLU A 364 15.97 -17.20 -3.00
C GLU A 364 15.99 -16.61 -1.58
N LYS A 365 15.18 -15.55 -1.33
CA LYS A 365 15.11 -14.88 -0.03
C LYS A 365 14.07 -15.45 0.94
N THR A 366 13.34 -16.51 0.56
CA THR A 366 12.37 -17.15 1.47
C THR A 366 13.08 -17.63 2.73
N HIS A 367 12.63 -17.15 3.89
CA HIS A 367 13.25 -17.49 5.16
C HIS A 367 13.03 -18.98 5.50
N PRO A 368 14.06 -19.75 5.93
CA PRO A 368 13.90 -21.18 6.21
C PRO A 368 12.84 -21.52 7.27
N LEU A 369 12.64 -20.64 8.26
CA LEU A 369 11.59 -20.84 9.28
C LEU A 369 10.16 -20.81 8.70
N THR A 370 9.95 -20.26 7.50
CA THR A 370 8.66 -20.33 6.79
C THR A 370 8.17 -21.78 6.73
N PHE A 371 9.05 -22.71 6.35
CA PHE A 371 8.70 -24.13 6.26
C PHE A 371 8.33 -24.72 7.63
N ASN A 372 8.99 -24.30 8.70
CA ASN A 372 8.70 -24.76 10.06
C ASN A 372 7.34 -24.26 10.55
N PHE A 373 7.00 -22.99 10.28
CA PHE A 373 5.70 -22.44 10.65
C PHE A 373 4.56 -23.09 9.85
N ILE A 374 4.76 -23.32 8.55
CA ILE A 374 3.77 -24.05 7.74
C ILE A 374 3.63 -25.50 8.19
N TRP A 375 4.73 -26.16 8.56
CA TRP A 375 4.66 -27.50 9.15
C TRP A 375 3.91 -27.51 10.47
N SER A 376 4.14 -26.51 11.33
CA SER A 376 3.42 -26.33 12.59
C SER A 376 1.92 -26.19 12.37
N LEU A 377 1.49 -25.41 11.37
CA LEU A 377 0.07 -25.32 11.02
C LEU A 377 -0.45 -26.69 10.54
N ARG A 378 0.27 -27.35 9.63
CA ARG A 378 -0.13 -28.67 9.08
C ARG A 378 -0.27 -29.74 10.16
N SER A 379 0.61 -29.75 11.15
CA SER A 379 0.56 -30.72 12.26
C SER A 379 -0.72 -30.62 13.10
N LEU A 380 -1.40 -29.47 13.10
CA LEU A 380 -2.67 -29.30 13.82
C LEU A 380 -3.80 -30.19 13.27
N CYS A 381 -3.73 -30.57 12.00
CA CYS A 381 -4.76 -31.35 11.33
C CYS A 381 -4.39 -32.84 11.14
N MET A 382 -3.21 -33.32 11.56
CA MET A 382 -2.74 -34.67 11.22
C MET A 382 -3.61 -35.78 11.83
N GLU A 383 -4.03 -35.62 13.08
CA GLU A 383 -4.79 -36.64 13.83
C GLU A 383 -6.28 -36.26 14.02
N GLN A 384 -6.71 -35.15 13.43
CA GLN A 384 -8.04 -34.59 13.66
C GLN A 384 -8.96 -34.83 12.47
N ALA A 385 -9.98 -35.67 12.65
CA ALA A 385 -11.08 -35.78 11.70
C ALA A 385 -11.74 -34.40 11.49
N ASN A 386 -12.05 -34.06 10.23
CA ASN A 386 -12.64 -32.78 9.81
C ASN A 386 -11.73 -31.54 9.98
N CYS A 387 -10.41 -31.71 9.94
CA CYS A 387 -9.44 -30.61 9.82
C CYS A 387 -8.80 -30.65 8.43
N SER A 388 -8.84 -29.54 7.68
CA SER A 388 -8.34 -29.50 6.31
C SER A 388 -7.44 -28.29 6.10
N LEU A 389 -6.14 -28.54 6.19
CA LEU A 389 -5.10 -27.57 5.86
C LEU A 389 -4.17 -28.16 4.81
N GLU A 390 -4.07 -27.48 3.67
CA GLU A 390 -3.10 -27.78 2.64
C GLU A 390 -2.18 -26.58 2.42
N ALA A 391 -0.88 -26.84 2.23
CA ALA A 391 0.07 -25.80 1.89
C ALA A 391 0.95 -26.24 0.73
N LYS A 392 1.08 -25.37 -0.27
CA LYS A 392 1.91 -25.56 -1.45
C LYS A 392 2.82 -24.36 -1.66
N PHE A 393 3.95 -24.63 -2.29
CA PHE A 393 4.93 -23.62 -2.66
C PHE A 393 4.91 -23.42 -4.17
N PHE A 394 4.77 -22.17 -4.60
CA PHE A 394 4.91 -21.78 -5.99
C PHE A 394 6.40 -21.61 -6.30
N ARG A 395 6.94 -22.43 -7.20
CA ARG A 395 8.35 -22.36 -7.57
C ARG A 395 8.51 -21.62 -8.90
N PRO A 396 9.32 -20.54 -8.95
CA PRO A 396 9.68 -19.92 -10.20
C PRO A 396 10.51 -20.89 -11.04
N ARG A 397 10.49 -20.72 -12.37
CA ARG A 397 11.39 -21.46 -13.24
C ARG A 397 12.74 -20.75 -13.30
N VAL A 398 13.81 -21.54 -13.28
CA VAL A 398 15.16 -21.05 -13.53
C VAL A 398 15.44 -21.21 -15.01
N LEU A 399 15.72 -20.10 -15.68
CA LEU A 399 16.15 -20.11 -17.06
C LEU A 399 17.57 -20.66 -17.17
N ARG A 400 17.97 -21.08 -18.39
CA ARG A 400 19.29 -21.70 -18.63
C ARG A 400 20.47 -20.77 -18.31
N ASP A 401 20.25 -19.47 -18.25
CA ASP A 401 21.21 -18.43 -17.87
C ASP A 401 21.30 -18.20 -16.35
N GLY A 402 20.53 -18.95 -15.54
CA GLY A 402 20.45 -18.81 -14.09
C GLY A 402 19.48 -17.74 -13.62
N ASN A 403 18.79 -17.03 -14.51
CA ASN A 403 17.82 -16.02 -14.10
C ASN A 403 16.50 -16.67 -13.63
N VAL A 404 15.94 -16.13 -12.55
CA VAL A 404 14.71 -16.63 -11.93
C VAL A 404 13.54 -15.80 -12.44
N GLN A 405 12.63 -16.42 -13.18
CA GLN A 405 11.43 -15.79 -13.72
C GLN A 405 10.17 -16.52 -13.23
N GLY A 406 9.04 -15.82 -13.28
CA GLY A 406 7.76 -16.39 -12.86
C GLY A 406 7.58 -16.47 -11.34
N ILE A 407 8.20 -15.59 -10.55
CA ILE A 407 7.89 -15.49 -9.12
C ILE A 407 6.44 -15.03 -8.95
N ASN A 408 5.68 -15.70 -8.10
CA ASN A 408 4.33 -15.27 -7.74
C ASN A 408 4.39 -14.14 -6.69
N HIS A 409 3.96 -12.95 -7.09
CA HIS A 409 3.93 -11.74 -6.25
C HIS A 409 2.50 -11.42 -5.77
N ASN A 410 1.55 -12.33 -5.95
CA ASN A 410 0.19 -12.14 -5.47
C ASN A 410 0.15 -12.00 -3.95
N ARG A 411 -0.66 -11.06 -3.46
CA ARG A 411 -0.92 -10.79 -2.04
C ARG A 411 -2.42 -10.64 -1.82
N PHE A 412 -3.11 -11.77 -1.82
CA PHE A 412 -4.55 -11.78 -1.62
C PHE A 412 -5.01 -12.99 -0.80
N MET A 413 -6.21 -12.85 -0.28
CA MET A 413 -6.97 -13.91 0.37
C MET A 413 -8.38 -13.91 -0.20
N VAL A 414 -8.93 -15.09 -0.45
CA VAL A 414 -10.32 -15.29 -0.89
C VAL A 414 -10.99 -16.33 0.01
N THR A 415 -12.21 -16.02 0.44
CA THR A 415 -13.07 -16.87 1.24
C THR A 415 -14.35 -17.16 0.49
N ASP A 416 -15.29 -17.88 1.10
CA ASP A 416 -16.61 -18.11 0.53
C ASP A 416 -17.51 -16.86 0.50
N ARG A 417 -17.13 -15.77 1.18
CA ARG A 417 -17.96 -14.56 1.32
C ARG A 417 -17.26 -13.28 0.89
N ALA A 418 -15.93 -13.24 0.94
CA ALA A 418 -15.19 -12.01 0.71
C ALA A 418 -13.78 -12.27 0.15
N ILE A 419 -13.19 -11.20 -0.38
CA ILE A 419 -11.79 -11.12 -0.75
C ILE A 419 -11.08 -10.02 0.03
N TYR A 420 -9.79 -10.22 0.27
CA TYR A 420 -8.86 -9.18 0.67
C TYR A 420 -7.72 -9.15 -0.35
N LEU A 421 -7.48 -7.99 -0.93
CA LEU A 421 -6.35 -7.73 -1.82
C LEU A 421 -5.48 -6.66 -1.18
N GLY A 422 -4.19 -6.92 -1.00
CA GLY A 422 -3.29 -5.99 -0.32
C GLY A 422 -1.90 -5.92 -0.91
N ASN A 423 -1.06 -5.09 -0.31
CA ASN A 423 0.31 -4.86 -0.76
C ASN A 423 1.39 -5.46 0.16
N LEU A 424 1.01 -5.93 1.35
CA LEU A 424 1.95 -6.40 2.37
C LEU A 424 1.96 -7.94 2.46
N ASP A 425 3.15 -8.48 2.69
CA ASP A 425 3.36 -9.89 2.99
C ASP A 425 3.03 -10.21 4.46
N TRP A 426 2.80 -11.48 4.76
CA TRP A 426 2.30 -11.90 6.08
C TRP A 426 3.47 -12.15 7.03
N VAL A 427 4.20 -11.06 7.29
CA VAL A 427 5.38 -10.98 8.14
C VAL A 427 5.21 -9.85 9.16
N GLY A 428 5.64 -10.06 10.41
CA GLY A 428 5.28 -9.14 11.51
C GLY A 428 5.77 -7.70 11.34
N ASN A 429 6.92 -7.50 10.70
CA ASN A 429 7.47 -6.15 10.47
C ASN A 429 6.72 -5.37 9.39
N GLU A 430 6.09 -6.04 8.44
CA GLU A 430 5.41 -5.42 7.29
C GLU A 430 4.35 -4.44 7.77
N PHE A 431 3.40 -4.92 8.59
CA PHE A 431 2.28 -4.11 9.09
C PHE A 431 2.69 -3.02 10.11
N SER A 432 3.92 -3.08 10.64
CA SER A 432 4.37 -2.12 11.67
C SER A 432 5.19 -0.97 11.09
N HIS A 433 5.90 -1.20 9.98
CA HIS A 433 6.84 -0.22 9.43
C HIS A 433 6.52 0.13 7.97
N ASN A 434 5.93 -0.79 7.20
CA ASN A 434 5.73 -0.60 5.77
C ASN A 434 4.37 -0.01 5.49
N ALA A 435 4.36 0.95 4.56
CA ALA A 435 3.11 1.57 4.10
C ALA A 435 2.47 0.70 3.03
N GLY A 436 1.24 0.27 3.30
CA GLY A 436 0.44 -0.56 2.40
C GLY A 436 -0.99 -0.03 2.30
N ALA A 437 -1.66 -0.39 1.22
CA ALA A 437 -3.10 -0.24 1.08
C ALA A 437 -3.71 -1.62 0.80
N GLY A 438 -4.95 -1.79 1.24
CA GLY A 438 -5.74 -2.98 1.00
C GLY A 438 -7.15 -2.65 0.56
N LEU A 439 -7.80 -3.61 -0.09
CA LEU A 439 -9.19 -3.53 -0.49
C LEU A 439 -9.89 -4.82 -0.05
N VAL A 440 -11.01 -4.64 0.65
CA VAL A 440 -11.94 -5.72 0.97
C VAL A 440 -13.18 -5.58 0.11
N ILE A 441 -13.60 -6.67 -0.52
CA ILE A 441 -14.89 -6.78 -1.20
C ILE A 441 -15.61 -8.02 -0.65
N SER A 442 -16.81 -7.82 -0.11
CA SER A 442 -17.67 -8.87 0.42
C SER A 442 -18.91 -9.00 -0.45
N GLN A 443 -19.23 -10.22 -0.86
CA GLN A 443 -20.41 -10.55 -1.66
C GLN A 443 -21.12 -11.76 -1.03
N PRO A 444 -21.74 -11.56 0.15
CA PRO A 444 -22.40 -12.64 0.85
C PRO A 444 -23.67 -13.04 0.10
N ASP A 445 -23.81 -14.34 -0.17
CA ASP A 445 -25.07 -14.98 -0.61
C ASP A 445 -25.64 -14.39 -1.92
N VAL A 446 -24.96 -14.67 -3.04
CA VAL A 446 -25.52 -14.45 -4.38
C VAL A 446 -26.37 -15.67 -4.76
N ASP A 447 -27.70 -15.55 -4.58
CA ASP A 447 -28.70 -16.56 -4.98
C ASP A 447 -28.84 -16.73 -6.52
N ASP A 448 -28.10 -15.94 -7.30
CA ASP A 448 -28.18 -15.94 -8.76
C ASP A 448 -26.92 -16.59 -9.38
N ASP A 449 -27.00 -17.89 -9.67
CA ASP A 449 -25.98 -18.72 -10.34
C ASP A 449 -25.56 -18.20 -11.73
N ARG A 450 -26.18 -17.12 -12.23
CA ARG A 450 -25.99 -16.62 -13.60
C ARG A 450 -24.81 -15.67 -13.78
N ASN A 451 -24.37 -14.98 -12.72
CA ASN A 451 -23.29 -13.98 -12.83
C ASN A 451 -22.09 -14.36 -11.92
N SER A 452 -20.92 -14.54 -12.51
CA SER A 452 -19.69 -14.81 -11.74
C SER A 452 -19.27 -13.58 -10.94
N THR A 453 -19.28 -13.70 -9.62
CA THR A 453 -18.89 -12.62 -8.72
C THR A 453 -17.38 -12.36 -8.77
N VAL A 454 -16.92 -11.24 -8.22
CA VAL A 454 -15.47 -10.98 -8.10
C VAL A 454 -14.81 -12.01 -7.16
N VAL A 455 -15.55 -12.44 -6.12
CA VAL A 455 -15.11 -13.51 -5.21
C VAL A 455 -14.89 -14.82 -5.99
N ASP A 456 -15.83 -15.20 -6.86
CA ASP A 456 -15.71 -16.40 -7.69
C ASP A 456 -14.56 -16.30 -8.69
N GLN A 457 -14.40 -15.15 -9.34
CA GLN A 457 -13.30 -14.91 -10.28
C GLN A 457 -11.93 -15.06 -9.59
N LEU A 458 -11.76 -14.45 -8.41
CA LEU A 458 -10.51 -14.56 -7.66
C LEU A 458 -10.27 -15.97 -7.13
N ARG A 459 -11.34 -16.67 -6.71
CA ARG A 459 -11.27 -18.09 -6.33
C ARG A 459 -10.81 -18.95 -7.51
N MET A 460 -11.36 -18.76 -8.70
CA MET A 460 -10.96 -19.49 -9.90
C MET A 460 -9.50 -19.22 -10.27
N ALA A 461 -9.03 -17.96 -10.14
CA ALA A 461 -7.62 -17.62 -10.36
C ALA A 461 -6.71 -18.35 -9.34
N PHE A 462 -7.08 -18.37 -8.05
CA PHE A 462 -6.36 -19.13 -7.04
C PHE A 462 -6.33 -20.62 -7.36
N GLU A 463 -7.48 -21.23 -7.69
CA GLU A 463 -7.57 -22.67 -7.97
C GLU A 463 -6.77 -23.04 -9.22
N ARG A 464 -6.79 -22.21 -10.28
CA ARG A 464 -5.94 -22.37 -11.48
C ARG A 464 -4.46 -22.41 -11.09
N ASP A 465 -4.01 -21.49 -10.25
CA ASP A 465 -2.63 -21.44 -9.79
C ASP A 465 -2.31 -22.64 -8.89
N TRP A 466 -3.21 -23.00 -7.99
CA TRP A 466 -3.08 -24.11 -7.04
C TRP A 466 -2.95 -25.49 -7.68
N PHE A 467 -3.67 -25.73 -8.79
CA PHE A 467 -3.62 -26.98 -9.54
C PHE A 467 -2.59 -26.96 -10.67
N SER A 468 -1.87 -25.84 -10.85
CA SER A 468 -0.81 -25.75 -11.85
C SER A 468 0.39 -26.63 -11.52
N GLY A 469 1.13 -27.02 -12.56
CA GLY A 469 2.39 -27.77 -12.43
C GLY A 469 3.54 -26.98 -11.81
N HIS A 470 3.36 -25.69 -11.51
CA HIS A 470 4.33 -24.82 -10.85
C HIS A 470 4.26 -24.90 -9.32
N THR A 471 3.27 -25.61 -8.79
CA THR A 471 3.05 -25.73 -7.35
C THR A 471 3.51 -27.08 -6.81
N HIS A 472 4.18 -27.05 -5.67
CA HIS A 472 4.71 -28.24 -5.01
C HIS A 472 4.25 -28.31 -3.56
N SER A 473 3.70 -29.45 -3.17
CA SER A 473 3.31 -29.71 -1.78
C SER A 473 4.54 -29.84 -0.88
N LEU A 474 4.39 -29.42 0.38
CA LEU A 474 5.43 -29.60 1.39
C LEU A 474 5.65 -31.10 1.67
N GLN A 475 6.87 -31.59 1.44
CA GLN A 475 7.27 -32.96 1.77
C GLN A 475 7.87 -33.03 3.18
N ALA A 476 7.57 -34.11 3.91
CA ALA A 476 8.20 -34.37 5.21
C ALA A 476 9.73 -34.50 5.04
N ASN A 477 10.50 -33.88 5.93
CA ASN A 477 11.97 -33.96 6.00
C ASN A 477 12.75 -33.40 4.79
N LYS A 478 12.10 -32.68 3.87
CA LYS A 478 12.78 -31.93 2.83
C LYS A 478 12.40 -30.47 2.97
N ILE A 479 13.31 -29.66 3.52
CA ILE A 479 13.24 -28.21 3.35
C ILE A 479 13.37 -27.99 1.84
N PRO A 480 12.37 -27.39 1.17
CA PRO A 480 12.50 -26.95 -0.21
C PRO A 480 13.74 -26.06 -0.28
N ILE A 481 14.77 -26.56 -0.95
CA ILE A 481 15.98 -25.79 -1.18
C ILE A 481 15.56 -24.70 -2.18
N SER A 482 15.43 -23.47 -1.71
CA SER A 482 15.24 -22.28 -2.56
C SER A 482 16.53 -21.86 -3.25
N THR A 483 17.67 -22.48 -2.89
CA THR A 483 18.91 -22.32 -3.65
C THR A 483 18.86 -23.20 -4.90
N PHE A 484 18.86 -22.52 -6.04
CA PHE A 484 18.89 -23.12 -7.36
C PHE A 484 20.26 -23.75 -7.59
N LYS A 485 20.46 -24.98 -7.10
CA LYS A 485 21.56 -25.80 -7.59
C LYS A 485 21.24 -26.15 -9.04
N THR A 486 22.02 -25.59 -9.95
CA THR A 486 22.25 -26.17 -11.28
C THR A 486 22.50 -27.66 -11.11
N ASP A 487 21.71 -28.50 -11.77
CA ASP A 487 21.93 -29.95 -11.78
C ASP A 487 23.36 -30.23 -12.24
N GLY A 488 24.20 -30.68 -11.30
CA GLY A 488 25.57 -31.13 -11.57
C GLY A 488 26.64 -30.59 -10.62
N GLU A 489 26.63 -30.99 -9.34
CA GLU A 489 27.88 -31.26 -8.59
C GLU A 489 27.63 -31.97 -7.23
N ILE A 490 27.98 -33.26 -7.23
CA ILE A 490 28.63 -34.13 -6.23
C ILE A 490 28.26 -34.00 -4.73
N ASP A 491 27.90 -35.18 -4.20
CA ASP A 491 27.87 -35.69 -2.81
C ASP A 491 28.71 -34.95 -1.75
N PRO A 492 28.12 -34.51 -0.62
CA PRO A 492 28.88 -34.03 0.53
C PRO A 492 29.21 -35.17 1.49
N SER A 493 29.96 -36.17 1.04
CA SER A 493 30.75 -37.02 1.93
C SER A 493 32.18 -36.46 2.04
N ASN A 494 32.35 -35.28 2.62
CA ASN A 494 33.62 -34.81 3.21
C ASN A 494 33.51 -33.36 3.71
N LYS A 495 33.37 -33.18 5.03
CA LYS A 495 34.42 -32.64 5.91
C LYS A 495 33.82 -32.34 7.29
N LEU A 496 34.59 -32.75 8.30
CA LEU A 496 34.37 -32.56 9.73
C LEU A 496 34.12 -31.10 10.11
#